data_AF-A0A354GPT8-F1
#
_entry.id   AF-A0A354GPT8-F1
#
_cell.length_a   1.000
_cell.length_b   1.000
_cell.length_c   1.000
_cell.angle_alpha   90.00
_cell.angle_beta   90.00
_cell.angle_gamma   90.00
#
_symmetry.space_group_name_H-M   'P 1'
#
loop_
_entity.id
_entity.type
_entity.pdbx_description
1 polymer ?
#
loop_
_entity_poly.entity_id
_entity_poly.type
_entity_poly.pdbx_seq_one_letter_code
_entity_poly.pdbx_strand_id
1 'polypeptide(L)' 'LSAGFDAHAADPIGSLGLEVEDFAEMTRLVLDAARTHAGGRLVSCLEGGYDLEALALSVEAHLRELLV' A
#
# COMPACT_ATOMS: atom_id res chain seq x y z
N LEU A 1 8.61 -1.70 -4.33
CA LEU A 1 7.76 -1.76 -3.13
C LEU A 1 7.17 -3.15 -3.08
N SER A 2 7.52 -3.95 -2.08
CA SER A 2 6.75 -5.15 -1.75
C SER A 2 5.50 -4.65 -1.04
N ALA A 3 4.38 -4.60 -1.77
CA ALA A 3 3.13 -4.05 -1.30
C ALA A 3 2.26 -5.17 -0.72
N GLY A 4 2.50 -5.46 0.56
CA GLY A 4 1.63 -6.31 1.37
C GLY A 4 0.60 -5.46 2.11
N PHE A 5 -0.63 -5.94 2.17
CA PHE A 5 -1.77 -5.29 2.82
C PHE A 5 -2.26 -6.08 4.04
N ASP A 6 -1.47 -7.06 4.47
CA ASP A 6 -1.75 -7.88 5.65
C ASP A 6 -1.58 -7.13 6.98
N ALA A 7 -1.05 -5.90 6.96
CA ALA A 7 -1.04 -5.00 8.10
C ALA A 7 -2.42 -4.40 8.45
N HIS A 8 -3.42 -4.57 7.58
CA HIS A 8 -4.77 -4.04 7.78
C HIS A 8 -5.43 -4.62 9.04
N ALA A 9 -6.25 -3.83 9.74
CA ALA A 9 -6.89 -4.20 11.00
C ALA A 9 -7.81 -5.44 10.90
N ALA A 10 -8.42 -5.64 9.73
CA ALA A 10 -9.25 -6.80 9.42
C ALA A 10 -8.47 -8.05 8.97
N ASP A 11 -7.17 -7.94 8.66
CA ASP A 11 -6.41 -9.07 8.14
C ASP A 11 -6.25 -10.16 9.23
N PRO A 12 -6.49 -11.45 8.90
CA PRO A 12 -6.43 -12.53 9.89
C PRO A 12 -5.01 -12.94 10.29
N ILE A 13 -3.97 -12.50 9.57
CA ILE A 13 -2.58 -12.89 9.81
C ILE A 13 -1.79 -11.74 10.44
N GLY A 14 -2.02 -10.50 10.01
CA GLY A 14 -1.35 -9.34 10.60
C GLY A 14 -1.97 -8.86 11.91
N SER A 15 -1.34 -7.85 12.51
CA SER A 15 -1.75 -7.29 13.80
C SER A 15 -1.30 -5.85 14.03
N LEU A 16 -1.08 -5.09 12.94
CA LEU A 16 -0.63 -3.70 13.03
C LEU A 16 -1.78 -2.68 13.11
N GLY A 17 -3.01 -3.09 12.79
CA GLY A 17 -4.19 -2.24 12.96
C GLY A 17 -4.24 -1.06 12.01
N LEU A 18 -3.64 -1.18 10.81
CA LEU A 18 -3.73 -0.14 9.79
C LEU A 18 -5.11 -0.14 9.15
N GLU A 19 -5.54 1.02 8.70
CA GLU A 19 -6.76 1.20 7.91
C GLU A 19 -6.41 1.44 6.43
N VAL A 20 -7.41 1.42 5.56
CA VAL A 20 -7.24 1.60 4.10
C VAL A 20 -6.48 2.90 3.77
N GLU A 21 -6.78 3.99 4.47
CA GLU A 21 -6.19 5.31 4.24
C GLU A 21 -4.69 5.36 4.57
N ASP A 22 -4.23 4.52 5.49
CA ASP A 22 -2.81 4.45 5.87
C ASP A 22 -1.96 3.93 4.70
N PHE A 23 -2.47 2.99 3.91
CA PHE A 23 -1.78 2.49 2.72
C PHE A 23 -1.67 3.55 1.63
N ALA A 24 -2.67 4.43 1.49
CA ALA A 24 -2.57 5.59 0.59
C ALA A 24 -1.44 6.52 1.03
N GLU A 25 -1.40 6.88 2.32
CA GLU A 25 -0.36 7.76 2.85
C GLU A 25 1.04 7.17 2.72
N MET A 26 1.22 5.89 3.05
CA MET A 26 2.49 5.18 2.84
C MET A 26 2.92 5.20 1.37
N THR A 27 1.98 5.07 0.44
CA THR A 27 2.27 5.13 -1.00
C THR A 27 2.79 6.51 -1.41
N ARG A 28 2.17 7.59 -0.93
CA ARG A 28 2.63 8.97 -1.19
C ARG A 28 4.05 9.18 -0.68
N LEU A 29 4.34 8.74 0.55
CA LEU A 29 5.67 8.87 1.13
C LEU A 29 6.76 8.18 0.30
N VAL A 30 6.47 6.97 -0.22
CA VAL A 30 7.40 6.25 -1.09
C VAL A 30 7.53 6.91 -2.46
N LEU A 31 6.45 7.46 -3.01
CA LEU A 31 6.48 8.24 -4.25
C LEU A 31 7.33 9.51 -4.11
N ASP A 32 7.22 10.23 -3.00
CA ASP A 32 8.01 11.43 -2.73
C ASP A 32 9.51 11.09 -2.59
N ALA A 33 9.82 9.98 -1.92
CA ALA A 33 11.17 9.44 -1.88
C ALA A 33 11.67 9.07 -3.29
N ALA A 34 10.83 8.43 -4.12
CA ALA A 34 11.19 8.07 -5.50
C ALA A 34 11.37 9.31 -6.39
N ARG A 35 10.57 10.36 -6.23
CA ARG A 35 10.73 11.65 -6.93
C ARG A 35 12.08 12.28 -6.58
N THR A 36 12.44 12.27 -5.29
CA THR A 36 13.69 12.87 -4.79
C THR A 36 14.93 12.08 -5.20
N HIS A 37 14.87 10.75 -5.13
CA HIS A 37 16.08 9.90 -5.20
C HIS A 37 16.16 8.99 -6.43
N ALA A 38 15.04 8.75 -7.11
CA ALA A 38 14.94 7.80 -8.22
C ALA A 38 14.32 8.41 -9.48
N GLY A 39 14.21 9.74 -9.57
CA GLY A 39 13.60 10.43 -10.71
C GLY A 39 12.16 9.96 -10.98
N GLY A 40 11.40 9.72 -9.91
CA GLY A 40 10.01 9.25 -9.98
C GLY A 40 9.84 7.77 -10.35
N ARG A 41 10.92 7.00 -10.52
CA ARG A 41 10.82 5.58 -10.86
C ARG A 41 10.50 4.75 -9.61
N LEU A 42 9.33 4.12 -9.60
CA LEU A 42 8.91 3.18 -8.58
C LEU A 42 8.24 1.97 -9.25
N VAL A 43 8.61 0.77 -8.81
CA VAL A 43 7.91 -0.47 -9.16
C VAL A 43 7.27 -1.01 -7.88
N SER A 44 5.98 -1.34 -7.94
CA SER A 44 5.23 -1.95 -6.85
C SER A 44 4.81 -3.36 -7.26
N CYS A 45 4.98 -4.33 -6.36
CA CYS A 45 4.58 -5.72 -6.54
C CYS A 45 3.69 -6.13 -5.38
N LEU A 46 2.51 -6.69 -5.68
CA LEU A 46 1.60 -7.22 -4.67
C LEU A 46 2.24 -8.40 -3.92
N GLU A 47 2.11 -8.41 -2.60
CA GLU A 47 2.58 -9.48 -1.70
C GLU A 47 1.39 -10.09 -0.93
N GLY A 48 1.40 -9.97 0.41
CA GLY A 48 0.37 -10.48 1.32
C GLY A 48 -0.87 -9.59 1.43
N GLY A 49 -1.87 -10.10 2.13
CA GLY A 49 -3.20 -9.52 2.29
C GLY A 49 -4.23 -10.63 2.08
N TYR A 50 -4.92 -10.99 3.16
CA TYR A 50 -5.63 -12.25 3.28
C TYR A 50 -7.10 -12.06 3.67
N ASP A 51 -7.48 -10.87 4.14
CA ASP A 51 -8.87 -10.43 4.09
C ASP A 51 -9.18 -9.82 2.70
N LEU A 52 -10.12 -10.42 1.96
CA LEU A 52 -10.36 -10.08 0.55
C LEU A 52 -10.99 -8.70 0.36
N GLU A 53 -11.82 -8.26 1.30
CA GLU A 53 -12.49 -6.96 1.22
C GLU A 53 -11.50 -5.85 1.55
N ALA A 54 -10.78 -5.99 2.66
CA ALA A 54 -9.71 -5.09 3.05
C ALA A 54 -8.60 -5.02 2.00
N LEU A 55 -8.20 -6.16 1.43
CA LEU A 55 -7.21 -6.20 0.36
C LEU A 55 -7.66 -5.40 -0.86
N ALA A 56 -8.90 -5.60 -1.32
CA ALA A 56 -9.42 -4.89 -2.49
C ALA A 56 -9.42 -3.37 -2.28
N LEU A 57 -9.92 -2.91 -1.12
CA LEU A 57 -9.96 -1.48 -0.78
C LEU A 57 -8.55 -0.90 -0.63
N SER A 58 -7.64 -1.61 0.03
CA SER A 58 -6.26 -1.15 0.27
C SER A 58 -5.44 -1.09 -1.03
N VAL A 59 -5.61 -2.07 -1.93
CA VAL A 59 -5.00 -2.05 -3.27
C VAL A 59 -5.57 -0.90 -4.10
N GLU A 60 -6.87 -0.66 -4.06
CA GLU A 60 -7.48 0.49 -4.76
C GLU A 60 -6.87 1.81 -4.25
N ALA A 61 -6.80 2.00 -2.93
CA ALA A 61 -6.20 3.18 -2.32
C ALA A 61 -4.73 3.36 -2.72
N HIS A 62 -3.93 2.29 -2.69
CA HIS A 62 -2.55 2.27 -3.17
C HIS A 62 -2.44 2.69 -4.64
N LEU A 63 -3.26 2.11 -5.53
CA LEU A 63 -3.22 2.40 -6.96
C LEU A 63 -3.69 3.81 -7.30
N ARG A 64 -4.65 4.37 -6.55
CA ARG A 64 -5.09 5.76 -6.70
C ARG A 64 -3.96 6.75 -6.44
N GLU A 65 -3.05 6.45 -5.53
CA GLU A 65 -1.86 7.29 -5.31
C GLU A 65 -0.75 6.99 -6.33
N LEU A 66 -0.57 5.72 -6.71
CA LEU A 66 0.51 5.29 -7.60
C LEU A 66 0.33 5.73 -9.07
N LEU A 67 -0.90 5.82 -9.55
CA LEU A 67 -1.23 6.03 -10.97
C LEU A 67 -1.69 7.44 -11.33
N VAL A 68 -1.77 8.35 -10.35
CA VAL A 68 -2.16 9.76 -10.53
C VAL A 68 -0.92 10.65 -10.55
#